data_AF-A0A6H2H8L4-F1
#
_entry.id   AF-A0A6H2H8L4-F1
#
_cell.length_a   1.000
_cell.length_b   1.000
_cell.length_c   1.000
_cell.angle_alpha   90.00
_cell.angle_beta   90.00
_cell.angle_gamma   90.00
#
_symmetry.space_group_name_H-M   'P 1'
#
loop_
_entity.id
_entity.type
_entity.pdbx_description
1 polymer ?
#
loop_
_entity_poly.entity_id
_entity_poly.type
_entity_poly.pdbx_seq_one_letter_code
_entity_poly.pdbx_strand_id
1 'polypeptide(L)'
;MNPLTPSSARSTQLQSRPTYENKNSESKHAINHQSAVNIAIEISQENPQNAPTAGDVGQTKILTGMTKLHGLAKTGNEEAVDMLMQLSAHSNDAIAEQAQAKILALNTSLNVPPHIKLAVSELALALYSAQKNQHDAVKSDRLLSGILYLAGAQASSNGERLIKNAIEEKLSSRNPQKQIDPALVDNILNPGRLVPSHEIYNNAQKLGHLQHIENPLRLGGEISNASIRKISECLHNMQESPSGHKVVEALIHGNNHYITALFSLASDGKINCDCLDTHSESIPDAENQLRAKLNAVLPGEMGAITFTQNDALQRNNACGVVNLMLLQHLDKTLSTLWPDATLNPASPPPSAKPSIKNIIDDFSRQLGQLNDPEKDAVFSAKRAEIIADWPAEKAL
;
A
#
# COMPACT_ATOMS: atom_id res chain seq x y z
N MET A 1 23.11 45.22 36.81
CA MET A 1 23.93 45.45 35.61
C MET A 1 25.20 44.61 35.74
N ASN A 2 25.23 43.44 35.10
CA ASN A 2 26.41 42.60 34.96
C ASN A 2 26.65 42.41 33.47
N PRO A 3 27.89 42.53 32.96
CA PRO A 3 28.15 42.52 31.53
C PRO A 3 28.18 41.10 30.96
N LEU A 4 27.63 40.97 29.77
CA LEU A 4 27.62 39.80 28.90
C LEU A 4 29.05 39.45 28.43
N THR A 5 29.45 38.19 28.58
CA THR A 5 30.59 37.60 27.86
C THR A 5 30.07 36.73 26.71
N PRO A 6 30.60 36.86 25.48
CA PRO A 6 30.14 36.06 24.34
C PRO A 6 30.73 34.64 24.37
N SER A 7 29.84 33.66 24.25
CA SER A 7 30.14 32.23 24.11
C SER A 7 30.75 31.95 22.73
N SER A 8 31.95 31.38 22.72
CA SER A 8 32.70 30.99 21.52
C SER A 8 32.03 29.82 20.81
N ALA A 9 31.88 29.95 19.48
CA ALA A 9 31.44 28.92 18.56
C ALA A 9 32.23 27.60 18.72
N ARG A 10 31.53 26.51 19.05
CA ARG A 10 32.04 25.14 18.90
C ARG A 10 31.77 24.68 17.48
N SER A 11 32.84 24.61 16.69
CA SER A 11 32.89 23.95 15.39
C SER A 11 32.83 22.43 15.63
N THR A 12 31.73 21.79 15.28
CA THR A 12 31.62 20.32 15.27
C THR A 12 32.36 19.78 14.06
N GLN A 13 33.56 19.26 14.29
CA GLN A 13 34.29 18.43 13.34
C GLN A 13 33.47 17.15 13.05
N LEU A 14 33.19 16.92 11.77
CA LEU A 14 32.76 15.63 11.23
C LEU A 14 33.76 14.55 11.64
N GLN A 15 33.36 13.66 12.54
CA GLN A 15 34.07 12.42 12.78
C GLN A 15 33.73 11.44 11.65
N SER A 16 34.75 11.13 10.86
CA SER A 16 34.78 10.09 9.83
C SER A 16 34.38 8.72 10.38
N ARG A 17 33.46 8.04 9.67
CA ARG A 17 33.03 6.65 9.90
C ARG A 17 34.24 5.69 9.91
N PRO A 18 34.26 4.66 10.78
CA PRO A 18 35.21 3.57 10.66
C PRO A 18 34.81 2.62 9.52
N THR A 19 35.74 2.37 8.60
CA THR A 19 35.66 1.33 7.58
C THR A 19 35.83 -0.05 8.22
N TYR A 20 34.78 -0.87 8.18
CA TYR A 20 34.88 -2.31 8.43
C TYR A 20 35.29 -3.00 7.12
N GLU A 21 36.57 -3.31 6.96
CA GLU A 21 37.04 -4.24 5.93
C GLU A 21 36.57 -5.66 6.27
N ASN A 22 35.59 -6.16 5.52
CA ASN A 22 35.25 -7.59 5.48
C ASN A 22 35.42 -8.08 4.04
N LYS A 23 36.56 -8.72 3.74
CA LYS A 23 36.92 -9.15 2.37
C LYS A 23 35.98 -10.20 1.76
N ASN A 24 35.01 -10.73 2.53
CA ASN A 24 33.93 -11.59 2.03
C ASN A 24 32.65 -10.83 1.64
N SER A 25 32.51 -9.54 1.96
CA SER A 25 31.38 -8.70 1.51
C SER A 25 31.61 -8.10 0.13
N GLU A 26 32.85 -7.77 -0.23
CA GLU A 26 33.21 -7.16 -1.52
C GLU A 26 32.89 -8.07 -2.71
N SER A 27 33.14 -9.38 -2.60
CA SER A 27 32.83 -10.33 -3.67
C SER A 27 31.32 -10.52 -3.87
N LYS A 28 30.54 -10.57 -2.78
CA LYS A 28 29.07 -10.67 -2.86
C LYS A 28 28.43 -9.37 -3.36
N HIS A 29 28.93 -8.21 -2.94
CA HIS A 29 28.48 -6.91 -3.43
C HIS A 29 28.83 -6.70 -4.91
N ALA A 30 30.04 -7.06 -5.36
CA ALA A 30 30.43 -6.96 -6.77
C ALA A 30 29.61 -7.89 -7.68
N ILE A 31 29.30 -9.12 -7.25
CA ILE A 31 28.45 -10.06 -8.00
C ILE A 31 27.01 -9.54 -8.08
N ASN A 32 26.48 -8.99 -6.99
CA ASN A 32 25.14 -8.41 -6.95
C ASN A 32 25.03 -7.11 -7.77
N HIS A 33 26.08 -6.29 -7.78
CA HIS A 33 26.18 -5.07 -8.58
C HIS A 33 26.24 -5.38 -10.08
N GLN A 34 27.15 -6.26 -10.50
CA GLN A 34 27.25 -6.67 -11.90
C GLN A 34 25.95 -7.33 -12.39
N SER A 35 25.27 -8.10 -11.54
CA SER A 35 23.98 -8.71 -11.88
C SER A 35 22.88 -7.67 -12.10
N ALA A 36 22.79 -6.63 -11.28
CA ALA A 36 21.79 -5.57 -11.45
C ALA A 36 22.07 -4.78 -12.75
N VAL A 37 23.34 -4.41 -12.99
CA VAL A 37 23.77 -3.69 -14.19
C VAL A 37 23.47 -4.49 -15.46
N ASN A 38 23.76 -5.79 -15.47
CA ASN A 38 23.46 -6.65 -16.61
C ASN A 38 21.95 -6.71 -16.91
N ILE A 39 21.11 -6.78 -15.87
CA ILE A 39 19.65 -6.76 -16.03
C ILE A 39 19.16 -5.42 -16.59
N ALA A 40 19.70 -4.29 -16.12
CA ALA A 40 19.35 -2.98 -16.65
C ALA A 40 19.78 -2.81 -18.12
N ILE A 41 20.95 -3.33 -18.49
CA ILE A 41 21.40 -3.39 -19.88
C ILE A 41 20.42 -4.22 -20.71
N GLU A 42 20.04 -5.41 -20.24
CA GLU A 42 19.05 -6.27 -20.92
C GLU A 42 17.71 -5.54 -21.12
N ILE A 43 17.21 -4.82 -20.12
CA ILE A 43 15.98 -4.02 -20.22
C ILE A 43 16.12 -2.87 -21.22
N SER A 44 17.24 -2.14 -21.18
CA SER A 44 17.47 -0.95 -22.03
C SER A 44 17.68 -1.29 -23.52
N GLN A 45 18.13 -2.51 -23.83
CA GLN A 45 18.36 -2.97 -25.20
C GLN A 45 17.06 -3.41 -25.90
N GLU A 46 15.97 -3.60 -25.16
CA GLU A 46 14.68 -3.97 -25.73
C GLU A 46 13.89 -2.72 -26.10
N ASN A 47 13.76 -2.45 -27.40
CA ASN A 47 13.01 -1.32 -27.92
C ASN A 47 11.55 -1.74 -28.19
N PRO A 48 10.56 -1.33 -27.37
CA PRO A 48 9.18 -1.80 -27.49
C PRO A 48 8.42 -1.27 -28.73
N GLN A 49 9.03 -0.39 -29.53
CA GLN A 49 8.37 0.26 -30.67
C GLN A 49 8.44 -0.50 -32.00
N ASN A 50 9.20 -1.60 -32.11
CA ASN A 50 9.58 -2.18 -33.42
C ASN A 50 9.20 -3.66 -33.67
N ALA A 51 8.09 -4.18 -33.13
CA ALA A 51 7.63 -5.52 -33.55
C ALA A 51 6.11 -5.74 -33.44
N PRO A 52 5.37 -5.86 -34.56
CA PRO A 52 3.92 -6.10 -34.53
C PRO A 52 3.53 -7.53 -34.08
N THR A 53 4.51 -8.42 -33.82
CA THR A 53 4.29 -9.78 -33.28
C THR A 53 5.30 -10.19 -32.19
N ALA A 54 6.20 -9.30 -31.76
CA ALA A 54 7.16 -9.54 -30.67
C ALA A 54 6.97 -8.59 -29.46
N GLY A 55 5.89 -7.80 -29.45
CA GLY A 55 5.51 -6.93 -28.33
C GLY A 55 5.37 -7.68 -27.02
N ASP A 56 4.80 -8.90 -27.04
CA ASP A 56 4.63 -9.73 -25.84
C ASP A 56 5.96 -10.26 -25.30
N VAL A 57 6.90 -10.64 -26.17
CA VAL A 57 8.18 -11.24 -25.76
C VAL A 57 9.11 -10.20 -25.14
N GLY A 58 9.17 -8.99 -25.73
CA GLY A 58 9.95 -7.88 -25.16
C GLY A 58 9.36 -7.37 -23.85
N GLN A 59 8.03 -7.19 -23.77
CA GLN A 59 7.39 -6.84 -22.49
C GLN A 59 7.61 -7.91 -21.41
N THR A 60 7.53 -9.19 -21.78
CA THR A 60 7.77 -10.30 -20.85
C THR A 60 9.18 -10.30 -20.27
N LYS A 61 10.19 -9.95 -21.07
CA LYS A 61 11.59 -9.88 -20.62
C LYS A 61 11.87 -8.65 -19.77
N ILE A 62 11.33 -7.49 -20.13
CA ILE A 62 11.38 -6.28 -19.28
C ILE A 62 10.76 -6.58 -17.91
N LEU A 63 9.57 -7.20 -17.88
CA LEU A 63 8.89 -7.65 -16.66
C LEU A 63 9.71 -8.64 -15.85
N THR A 64 10.36 -9.59 -16.53
CA THR A 64 11.24 -10.58 -15.89
C THR A 64 12.46 -9.89 -15.27
N GLY A 65 13.08 -8.94 -15.98
CA GLY A 65 14.19 -8.13 -15.49
C GLY A 65 13.80 -7.31 -14.26
N MET A 66 12.67 -6.59 -14.30
CA MET A 66 12.14 -5.86 -13.14
C MET A 66 11.88 -6.78 -11.95
N THR A 67 11.36 -7.99 -12.19
CA THR A 67 11.13 -8.97 -11.13
C THR A 67 12.44 -9.42 -10.48
N LYS A 68 13.50 -9.62 -11.26
CA LYS A 68 14.84 -9.91 -10.74
C LYS A 68 15.41 -8.73 -9.95
N LEU A 69 15.31 -7.50 -10.46
CA LEU A 69 15.73 -6.28 -9.75
C LEU A 69 14.99 -6.14 -8.41
N HIS A 70 13.68 -6.32 -8.41
CA HIS A 70 12.88 -6.32 -7.19
C HIS A 70 13.33 -7.40 -6.19
N GLY A 71 13.64 -8.61 -6.67
CA GLY A 71 14.21 -9.67 -5.86
C GLY A 71 15.55 -9.28 -5.20
N LEU A 72 16.47 -8.69 -5.97
CA LEU A 72 17.75 -8.19 -5.47
C LEU A 72 17.57 -7.06 -4.45
N ALA A 73 16.70 -6.09 -4.75
CA ALA A 73 16.39 -4.97 -3.86
C ALA A 73 15.83 -5.47 -2.52
N LYS A 74 14.93 -6.47 -2.53
CA LYS A 74 14.42 -7.10 -1.29
C LYS A 74 15.53 -7.70 -0.41
N THR A 75 16.64 -8.11 -1.00
CA THR A 75 17.79 -8.68 -0.27
C THR A 75 18.84 -7.64 0.15
N GLY A 76 18.60 -6.35 -0.09
CA GLY A 76 19.50 -5.27 0.37
C GLY A 76 20.39 -4.65 -0.71
N ASN A 77 20.12 -4.87 -1.99
CA ASN A 77 20.85 -4.24 -3.10
C ASN A 77 20.26 -2.86 -3.45
N GLU A 78 21.00 -1.79 -3.16
CA GLU A 78 20.56 -0.40 -3.41
C GLU A 78 20.58 -0.03 -4.89
N GLU A 79 21.53 -0.56 -5.68
CA GLU A 79 21.60 -0.29 -7.12
C GLU A 79 20.40 -0.86 -7.88
N ALA A 80 19.87 -2.00 -7.42
CA ALA A 80 18.63 -2.54 -7.95
C ALA A 80 17.42 -1.63 -7.66
N VAL A 81 17.44 -0.90 -6.54
CA VAL A 81 16.43 0.13 -6.22
C VAL A 81 16.58 1.32 -7.15
N ASP A 82 17.80 1.81 -7.36
CA ASP A 82 18.09 2.92 -8.27
C ASP A 82 17.63 2.61 -9.70
N MET A 83 17.92 1.41 -10.20
CA MET A 83 17.46 0.99 -11.52
C MET A 83 15.93 0.93 -11.63
N LEU A 84 15.24 0.40 -10.61
CA LEU A 84 13.79 0.44 -10.57
C LEU A 84 13.27 1.88 -10.54
N MET A 85 13.92 2.78 -9.79
CA MET A 85 13.56 4.19 -9.72
C MET A 85 13.70 4.88 -11.08
N GLN A 86 14.80 4.62 -11.80
CA GLN A 86 14.98 5.12 -13.16
C GLN A 86 13.91 4.58 -14.13
N LEU A 87 13.54 3.29 -14.03
CA LEU A 87 12.46 2.70 -14.81
C LEU A 87 11.09 3.32 -14.48
N SER A 88 10.87 3.77 -13.24
CA SER A 88 9.64 4.48 -12.86
C SER A 88 9.51 5.87 -13.50
N ALA A 89 10.61 6.43 -14.02
CA ALA A 89 10.64 7.65 -14.80
C ALA A 89 10.72 7.40 -16.32
N HIS A 90 10.58 6.15 -16.76
CA HIS A 90 10.69 5.77 -18.16
C HIS A 90 9.58 6.43 -19.00
N SER A 91 9.85 6.67 -20.29
CA SER A 91 8.90 7.31 -21.19
C SER A 91 7.72 6.42 -21.62
N ASN A 92 7.68 5.17 -21.17
CA ASN A 92 6.62 4.21 -21.47
C ASN A 92 5.84 4.00 -20.18
N ASP A 93 4.57 4.39 -20.19
CA ASP A 93 3.77 4.47 -18.97
C ASP A 93 3.56 3.08 -18.34
N ALA A 94 3.39 2.02 -19.13
CA ALA A 94 3.26 0.66 -18.61
C ALA A 94 4.54 0.17 -17.88
N ILE A 95 5.73 0.51 -18.41
CA ILE A 95 7.01 0.22 -17.76
C ILE A 95 7.13 1.01 -16.46
N ALA A 96 6.79 2.30 -16.49
CA ALA A 96 6.86 3.18 -15.34
C ALA A 96 5.92 2.73 -14.21
N GLU A 97 4.68 2.37 -14.54
CA GLU A 97 3.67 1.87 -13.60
C GLU A 97 4.10 0.56 -12.95
N GLN A 98 4.65 -0.38 -13.72
CA GLN A 98 5.15 -1.65 -13.19
C GLN A 98 6.35 -1.45 -12.27
N ALA A 99 7.29 -0.56 -12.65
CA ALA A 99 8.43 -0.21 -11.81
C ALA A 99 7.98 0.47 -10.51
N GLN A 100 7.05 1.43 -10.58
CA GLN A 100 6.43 2.05 -9.41
C GLN A 100 5.81 1.00 -8.48
N ALA A 101 5.03 0.05 -9.02
CA ALA A 101 4.43 -1.01 -8.22
C ALA A 101 5.48 -1.86 -7.48
N LYS A 102 6.63 -2.16 -8.10
CA LYS A 102 7.74 -2.85 -7.43
C LYS A 102 8.40 -1.98 -6.35
N ILE A 103 8.60 -0.68 -6.60
CA ILE A 103 9.17 0.26 -5.61
C ILE A 103 8.27 0.37 -4.38
N LEU A 104 6.96 0.54 -4.59
CA LEU A 104 5.98 0.63 -3.52
C LEU A 104 5.93 -0.69 -2.71
N ALA A 105 6.00 -1.84 -3.39
CA ALA A 105 6.07 -3.14 -2.74
C ALA A 105 7.33 -3.33 -1.87
N LEU A 106 8.48 -2.75 -2.24
CA LEU A 106 9.67 -2.73 -1.39
C LEU A 106 9.40 -1.97 -0.09
N ASN A 107 8.70 -0.84 -0.18
CA ASN A 107 8.50 0.06 0.94
C ASN A 107 7.39 -0.42 1.91
N THR A 108 6.37 -1.11 1.39
CA THR A 108 5.29 -1.70 2.21
C THR A 108 5.62 -3.07 2.81
N SER A 109 6.61 -3.79 2.27
CA SER A 109 6.95 -5.12 2.77
C SER A 109 7.60 -5.08 4.16
N LEU A 110 7.12 -5.91 5.07
CA LEU A 110 7.70 -6.06 6.41
C LEU A 110 9.09 -6.73 6.40
N ASN A 111 9.41 -7.48 5.36
CA ASN A 111 10.64 -8.27 5.26
C ASN A 111 11.76 -7.57 4.49
N VAL A 112 11.57 -6.32 4.09
CA VAL A 112 12.58 -5.53 3.37
C VAL A 112 13.43 -4.76 4.39
N PRO A 113 14.78 -4.80 4.28
CA PRO A 113 15.66 -4.09 5.21
C PRO A 113 15.38 -2.59 5.31
N PRO A 114 15.49 -1.97 6.50
CA PRO A 114 15.21 -0.54 6.69
C PRO A 114 16.01 0.39 5.78
N HIS A 115 17.28 0.07 5.50
CA HIS A 115 18.13 0.90 4.64
C HIS A 115 17.62 0.95 3.18
N ILE A 116 16.98 -0.11 2.69
CA ILE A 116 16.36 -0.12 1.36
C ILE A 116 15.13 0.78 1.30
N LYS A 117 14.32 0.79 2.35
CA LYS A 117 13.16 1.69 2.45
C LYS A 117 13.58 3.16 2.46
N LEU A 118 14.67 3.46 3.18
CA LEU A 118 15.29 4.78 3.17
C LEU A 118 15.80 5.14 1.76
N ALA A 119 16.57 4.24 1.12
CA ALA A 119 17.08 4.45 -0.23
C ALA A 119 15.95 4.73 -1.25
N VAL A 120 14.84 3.99 -1.19
CA VAL A 120 13.64 4.26 -2.02
C VAL A 120 13.16 5.71 -1.86
N SER A 121 13.11 6.21 -0.63
CA SER A 121 12.56 7.52 -0.30
C SER A 121 13.53 8.64 -0.69
N GLU A 122 14.82 8.45 -0.45
CA GLU A 122 15.90 9.35 -0.87
C GLU A 122 16.02 9.45 -2.39
N LEU A 123 15.96 8.32 -3.10
CA LEU A 123 16.02 8.28 -4.56
C LEU A 123 14.79 8.92 -5.20
N ALA A 124 13.59 8.76 -4.61
CA ALA A 124 12.39 9.44 -5.10
C ALA A 124 12.54 10.97 -5.02
N LEU A 125 13.06 11.50 -3.90
CA LEU A 125 13.33 12.93 -3.74
C LEU A 125 14.43 13.43 -4.67
N ALA A 126 15.51 12.66 -4.85
CA ALA A 126 16.59 12.99 -5.76
C ALA A 126 16.09 13.05 -7.21
N LEU A 127 15.26 12.10 -7.62
CA LEU A 127 14.65 12.04 -8.94
C LEU A 127 13.73 13.25 -9.19
N TYR A 128 12.87 13.61 -8.23
CA TYR A 128 12.05 14.83 -8.32
C TYR A 128 12.91 16.09 -8.48
N SER A 129 13.94 16.23 -7.67
CA SER A 129 14.85 17.38 -7.70
C SER A 129 15.62 17.47 -9.02
N ALA A 130 16.07 16.33 -9.56
CA ALA A 130 16.73 16.27 -10.85
C ALA A 130 15.80 16.70 -12.00
N GLN A 131 14.55 16.25 -12.00
CA GLN A 131 13.57 16.65 -13.03
C GLN A 131 13.19 18.13 -12.94
N LYS A 132 13.05 18.67 -11.72
CA LYS A 132 12.78 20.10 -11.52
C LYS A 132 13.88 21.00 -12.09
N ASN A 133 15.13 20.55 -12.05
CA ASN A 133 16.29 21.30 -12.55
C ASN A 133 16.49 21.15 -14.07
N GLN A 134 15.77 20.24 -14.74
CA GLN A 134 15.76 20.15 -16.20
C GLN A 134 14.80 21.20 -16.76
N HIS A 135 15.33 22.13 -17.56
CA HIS A 135 14.55 23.24 -18.16
C HIS A 135 13.55 22.82 -19.26
N ASP A 136 13.50 21.53 -19.61
CA ASP A 136 12.51 20.99 -20.55
C ASP A 136 11.18 20.71 -19.84
N ALA A 137 10.28 21.70 -19.89
CA ALA A 137 8.94 21.64 -19.29
C ALA A 137 8.08 20.44 -19.73
N VAL A 138 8.42 19.79 -20.85
CA VAL A 138 7.67 18.64 -21.40
C VAL A 138 8.05 17.31 -20.71
N LYS A 139 9.19 17.23 -20.02
CA LYS A 139 9.65 16.00 -19.33
C LYS A 139 9.55 16.05 -17.80
N SER A 140 9.42 17.25 -17.21
CA SER A 140 9.51 17.47 -15.76
C SER A 140 8.24 17.13 -14.96
N ASP A 141 7.16 16.67 -15.61
CA ASP A 141 5.90 16.30 -14.94
C ASP A 141 5.51 14.82 -15.00
N ARG A 142 6.43 13.95 -15.46
CA ARG A 142 6.12 12.52 -15.70
C ARG A 142 6.18 11.62 -14.48
N LEU A 143 6.64 12.10 -13.32
CA LEU A 143 6.67 11.24 -12.13
C LEU A 143 5.27 10.80 -11.76
N LEU A 144 5.10 9.49 -11.58
CA LEU A 144 3.86 8.90 -11.14
C LEU A 144 3.55 9.31 -9.68
N SER A 145 2.26 9.30 -9.35
CA SER A 145 1.74 9.85 -8.09
C SER A 145 2.30 9.15 -6.85
N GLY A 146 2.57 7.85 -6.92
CA GLY A 146 3.21 7.10 -5.83
C GLY A 146 4.65 7.54 -5.60
N ILE A 147 5.43 7.75 -6.67
CA ILE A 147 6.82 8.26 -6.57
C ILE A 147 6.84 9.70 -6.05
N LEU A 148 5.93 10.56 -6.52
CA LEU A 148 5.77 11.91 -6.00
C LEU A 148 5.43 11.92 -4.51
N TYR A 149 4.55 11.02 -4.06
CA TYR A 149 4.24 10.89 -2.64
C TYR A 149 5.49 10.56 -1.81
N LEU A 150 6.28 9.58 -2.24
CA LEU A 150 7.51 9.19 -1.55
C LEU A 150 8.51 10.35 -1.47
N ALA A 151 8.68 11.08 -2.58
CA ALA A 151 9.52 12.28 -2.62
C ALA A 151 9.01 13.36 -1.65
N GLY A 152 7.70 13.61 -1.61
CA GLY A 152 7.06 14.60 -0.75
C GLY A 152 7.15 14.23 0.74
N ALA A 153 6.96 12.95 1.07
CA ALA A 153 7.15 12.44 2.42
C ALA A 153 8.60 12.60 2.88
N GLN A 154 9.58 12.26 2.02
CA GLN A 154 10.99 12.45 2.34
C GLN A 154 11.35 13.93 2.51
N ALA A 155 10.87 14.81 1.63
CA ALA A 155 11.07 16.26 1.75
C ALA A 155 10.49 16.80 3.06
N SER A 156 9.32 16.28 3.48
CA SER A 156 8.72 16.63 4.77
C SER A 156 9.61 16.20 5.94
N SER A 157 10.14 14.97 5.90
CA SER A 157 11.07 14.44 6.92
C SER A 157 12.37 15.24 7.00
N ASN A 158 12.88 15.72 5.87
CA ASN A 158 14.08 16.56 5.79
C ASN A 158 13.84 18.04 6.18
N GLY A 159 12.59 18.46 6.39
CA GLY A 159 12.25 19.87 6.65
C GLY A 159 12.30 20.76 5.40
N GLU A 160 12.29 20.19 4.19
CA GLU A 160 12.36 20.89 2.91
C GLU A 160 10.98 21.44 2.49
N ARG A 161 10.47 22.41 3.26
CA ARG A 161 9.10 22.92 3.15
C ARG A 161 8.71 23.37 1.74
N LEU A 162 9.61 24.01 1.00
CA LEU A 162 9.34 24.50 -0.36
C LEU A 162 9.17 23.35 -1.36
N ILE A 163 9.98 22.29 -1.24
CA ILE A 163 9.89 21.11 -2.10
C ILE A 163 8.62 20.33 -1.75
N LYS A 164 8.37 20.11 -0.46
CA LYS A 164 7.14 19.48 0.03
C LYS A 164 5.89 20.17 -0.53
N ASN A 165 5.79 21.49 -0.36
CA ASN A 165 4.61 22.25 -0.82
C ASN A 165 4.41 22.14 -2.34
N ALA A 166 5.49 22.19 -3.13
CA ALA A 166 5.39 22.04 -4.58
C ALA A 166 4.92 20.63 -4.99
N ILE A 167 5.36 19.59 -4.29
CA ILE A 167 4.89 18.22 -4.52
C ILE A 167 3.43 18.07 -4.09
N GLU A 168 3.05 18.64 -2.95
CA GLU A 168 1.67 18.60 -2.44
C GLU A 168 0.68 19.27 -3.41
N GLU A 169 1.07 20.40 -4.01
CA GLU A 169 0.30 21.07 -5.06
C GLU A 169 0.11 20.17 -6.29
N LYS A 170 1.18 19.51 -6.76
CA LYS A 170 1.12 18.55 -7.88
C LYS A 170 0.27 17.32 -7.57
N LEU A 171 0.36 16.77 -6.36
CA LEU A 171 -0.50 15.63 -5.98
C LEU A 171 -1.96 16.05 -5.88
N SER A 172 -2.22 17.26 -5.37
CA SER A 172 -3.56 17.79 -5.25
C SER A 172 -4.21 18.11 -6.61
N SER A 173 -3.43 18.55 -7.62
CA SER A 173 -3.96 18.72 -9.00
C SER A 173 -4.37 17.38 -9.64
N ARG A 174 -3.75 16.28 -9.21
CA ARG A 174 -4.01 14.92 -9.68
C ARG A 174 -5.11 14.20 -8.92
N ASN A 175 -5.59 14.75 -7.80
CA ASN A 175 -6.65 14.16 -7.00
C ASN A 175 -7.97 14.18 -7.79
N PRO A 176 -8.52 13.02 -8.20
CA PRO A 176 -9.76 12.96 -8.97
C PRO A 176 -10.94 13.59 -8.21
N GLN A 177 -10.95 13.50 -6.89
CA GLN A 177 -12.04 14.03 -6.07
C GLN A 177 -12.04 15.56 -6.04
N LYS A 178 -10.88 16.22 -6.20
CA LYS A 178 -10.80 17.68 -6.26
C LYS A 178 -11.39 18.24 -7.56
N GLN A 179 -11.47 17.42 -8.61
CA GLN A 179 -12.18 17.78 -9.84
C GLN A 179 -13.71 17.80 -9.62
N ILE A 180 -14.20 17.02 -8.65
CA ILE A 180 -15.61 16.94 -8.27
C ILE A 180 -15.95 18.00 -7.20
N ASP A 181 -15.06 18.18 -6.22
CA ASP A 181 -15.17 19.15 -5.14
C ASP A 181 -13.89 19.99 -5.01
N PRO A 182 -13.83 21.17 -5.67
CA PRO A 182 -12.67 22.06 -5.60
C PRO A 182 -12.38 22.62 -4.20
N ALA A 183 -13.34 22.57 -3.27
CA ALA A 183 -13.17 23.03 -1.90
C ALA A 183 -12.51 21.97 -1.00
N LEU A 184 -12.26 20.76 -1.52
CA LEU A 184 -11.55 19.71 -0.80
C LEU A 184 -10.13 20.18 -0.44
N VAL A 185 -9.88 20.31 0.86
CA VAL A 185 -8.54 20.63 1.38
C VAL A 185 -7.70 19.36 1.40
N ASP A 186 -6.78 19.28 0.45
CA ASP A 186 -5.82 18.20 0.36
C ASP A 186 -4.61 18.48 1.26
N ASN A 187 -4.45 17.65 2.29
CA ASN A 187 -3.22 17.57 3.08
C ASN A 187 -2.63 16.17 2.87
N ILE A 188 -2.40 15.83 1.60
CA ILE A 188 -2.05 14.49 1.12
C ILE A 188 -0.78 13.98 1.80
N LEU A 189 0.21 14.84 1.97
CA LEU A 189 1.51 14.49 2.55
C LEU A 189 1.49 14.50 4.09
N ASN A 190 0.36 14.78 4.74
CA ASN A 190 0.27 14.68 6.19
C ASN A 190 0.20 13.21 6.63
N PRO A 191 1.14 12.73 7.47
CA PRO A 191 1.10 11.38 8.03
C PRO A 191 -0.20 11.09 8.79
N GLY A 192 -0.81 12.13 9.39
CA GLY A 192 -2.07 12.11 10.12
C GLY A 192 -3.33 12.19 9.26
N ARG A 193 -3.23 12.19 7.93
CA ARG A 193 -4.40 12.21 7.05
C ARG A 193 -5.19 10.92 7.19
N LEU A 194 -6.49 11.06 7.51
CA LEU A 194 -7.47 9.99 7.38
C LEU A 194 -7.69 9.70 5.90
N VAL A 195 -7.46 8.46 5.47
CA VAL A 195 -7.71 8.05 4.09
C VAL A 195 -9.22 8.00 3.85
N PRO A 196 -9.76 8.71 2.84
CA PRO A 196 -11.19 8.66 2.50
C PRO A 196 -11.66 7.26 2.09
N SER A 197 -12.93 6.93 2.34
CA SER A 197 -13.51 5.62 2.00
C SER A 197 -13.44 5.27 0.51
N HIS A 198 -13.58 6.25 -0.39
CA HIS A 198 -13.49 5.99 -1.83
C HIS A 198 -12.06 5.59 -2.26
N GLU A 199 -11.04 6.16 -1.64
CA GLU A 199 -9.64 5.77 -1.86
C GLU A 199 -9.38 4.33 -1.38
N ILE A 200 -9.98 3.96 -0.24
CA ILE A 200 -9.94 2.58 0.26
C ILE A 200 -10.63 1.64 -0.72
N TYR A 201 -11.86 1.96 -1.12
CA TYR A 201 -12.65 1.13 -2.03
C TYR A 201 -11.96 0.91 -3.37
N ASN A 202 -11.49 1.98 -4.03
CA ASN A 202 -10.81 1.88 -5.34
C ASN A 202 -9.57 0.98 -5.29
N ASN A 203 -8.86 0.94 -4.16
CA ASN A 203 -7.72 0.04 -3.98
C ASN A 203 -8.14 -1.37 -3.62
N ALA A 204 -9.20 -1.53 -2.82
CA ALA A 204 -9.74 -2.82 -2.44
C ALA A 204 -10.29 -3.58 -3.67
N GLN A 205 -10.98 -2.90 -4.59
CA GLN A 205 -11.52 -3.51 -5.83
C GLN A 205 -10.49 -4.23 -6.71
N LYS A 206 -9.20 -3.94 -6.54
CA LYS A 206 -8.11 -4.60 -7.28
C LYS A 206 -7.78 -5.99 -6.73
N LEU A 207 -8.32 -6.35 -5.56
CA LEU A 207 -8.09 -7.62 -4.89
C LEU A 207 -9.00 -8.69 -5.46
N GLY A 208 -8.42 -9.81 -5.87
CA GLY A 208 -9.09 -10.80 -6.70
C GLY A 208 -10.00 -11.77 -5.94
N HIS A 209 -9.82 -11.94 -4.63
CA HIS A 209 -10.51 -12.98 -3.84
C HIS A 209 -11.59 -12.42 -2.90
N LEU A 210 -11.82 -11.11 -2.95
CA LEU A 210 -12.72 -10.39 -2.05
C LEU A 210 -13.80 -9.68 -2.86
N GLN A 211 -15.01 -9.65 -2.33
CA GLN A 211 -16.08 -8.80 -2.84
C GLN A 211 -16.24 -7.59 -1.93
N HIS A 212 -16.19 -6.39 -2.51
CA HIS A 212 -16.24 -5.15 -1.74
C HIS A 212 -17.60 -4.49 -1.80
N ILE A 213 -18.06 -3.96 -0.68
CA ILE A 213 -19.23 -3.10 -0.59
C ILE A 213 -18.78 -1.64 -0.69
N GLU A 214 -19.20 -0.97 -1.77
CA GLU A 214 -18.80 0.41 -2.10
C GLU A 214 -19.05 1.44 -1.00
N ASN A 215 -20.22 1.38 -0.38
CA ASN A 215 -20.63 2.37 0.61
C ASN A 215 -20.37 1.86 2.03
N PRO A 216 -19.57 2.57 2.84
CA PRO A 216 -19.36 2.19 4.22
C PRO A 216 -20.66 2.13 5.02
N LEU A 217 -20.78 1.13 5.89
CA LEU A 217 -21.83 1.02 6.88
C LEU A 217 -21.59 2.08 7.96
N ARG A 218 -22.50 3.02 8.15
CA ARG A 218 -22.31 4.12 9.13
C ARG A 218 -22.87 3.75 10.50
N LEU A 219 -22.01 3.64 11.52
CA LEU A 219 -22.44 3.51 12.92
C LEU A 219 -22.81 4.90 13.48
N GLY A 220 -23.82 4.98 14.35
CA GLY A 220 -24.36 6.25 14.86
C GLY A 220 -25.31 7.01 13.90
N GLY A 221 -25.55 6.48 12.70
CA GLY A 221 -26.61 6.89 11.77
C GLY A 221 -27.45 5.68 11.32
N GLU A 222 -28.33 5.85 10.33
CA GLU A 222 -29.04 4.69 9.76
C GLU A 222 -28.07 3.81 8.96
N ILE A 223 -27.63 2.69 9.55
CA ILE A 223 -27.03 1.60 8.77
C ILE A 223 -28.10 1.13 7.79
N SER A 224 -27.83 1.31 6.49
CA SER A 224 -28.76 0.93 5.44
C SER A 224 -29.06 -0.57 5.49
N ASN A 225 -30.33 -0.91 5.72
CA ASN A 225 -30.80 -2.29 5.65
C ASN A 225 -30.52 -2.88 4.26
N ALA A 226 -30.55 -2.05 3.20
CA ALA A 226 -30.24 -2.48 1.84
C ALA A 226 -28.78 -2.92 1.70
N SER A 227 -27.83 -2.23 2.33
CA SER A 227 -26.42 -2.65 2.31
C SER A 227 -26.21 -3.98 3.01
N ILE A 228 -26.86 -4.20 4.16
CA ILE A 228 -26.77 -5.49 4.88
C ILE A 228 -27.40 -6.62 4.06
N ARG A 229 -28.55 -6.39 3.43
CA ARG A 229 -29.18 -7.38 2.55
C ARG A 229 -28.31 -7.70 1.33
N LYS A 230 -27.69 -6.70 0.73
CA LYS A 230 -26.72 -6.89 -0.37
C LYS A 230 -25.55 -7.76 0.07
N ILE A 231 -25.07 -7.66 1.31
CA ILE A 231 -24.02 -8.56 1.84
C ILE A 231 -24.51 -10.02 1.87
N SER A 232 -25.70 -10.28 2.41
CA SER A 232 -26.29 -11.63 2.44
C SER A 232 -26.49 -12.18 1.02
N GLU A 233 -27.07 -11.39 0.11
CA GLU A 233 -27.25 -11.75 -1.30
C GLU A 233 -25.93 -12.09 -1.99
N CYS A 234 -24.90 -11.27 -1.81
CA CYS A 234 -23.55 -11.54 -2.35
C CYS A 234 -23.00 -12.89 -1.85
N LEU A 235 -23.12 -13.17 -0.55
CA LEU A 235 -22.60 -14.42 0.04
C LEU A 235 -23.33 -15.66 -0.48
N HIS A 236 -24.66 -15.61 -0.58
CA HIS A 236 -25.44 -16.73 -1.10
C HIS A 236 -25.19 -16.95 -2.60
N ASN A 237 -25.09 -15.89 -3.40
CA ASN A 237 -24.74 -15.99 -4.82
C ASN A 237 -23.33 -16.53 -5.04
N MET A 238 -22.39 -16.28 -4.12
CA MET A 238 -21.03 -16.83 -4.18
C MET A 238 -20.96 -18.33 -3.93
N GLN A 239 -21.92 -18.90 -3.20
CA GLN A 239 -21.96 -20.34 -2.96
C GLN A 239 -22.11 -21.15 -4.26
N GLU A 240 -22.77 -20.55 -5.26
CA GLU A 240 -22.98 -21.14 -6.59
C GLU A 240 -21.90 -20.71 -7.60
N SER A 241 -21.04 -19.76 -7.23
CA SER A 241 -20.09 -19.16 -8.16
C SER A 241 -18.78 -19.96 -8.24
N PRO A 242 -18.32 -20.34 -9.45
CA PRO A 242 -16.99 -20.91 -9.64
C PRO A 242 -15.85 -19.90 -9.42
N SER A 243 -16.17 -18.61 -9.28
CA SER A 243 -15.21 -17.49 -9.09
C SER A 243 -14.39 -17.57 -7.80
N GLY A 244 -14.75 -18.45 -6.85
CA GLY A 244 -13.94 -18.71 -5.66
C GLY A 244 -13.92 -17.59 -4.61
N HIS A 245 -14.63 -16.47 -4.82
CA HIS A 245 -14.85 -15.45 -3.79
C HIS A 245 -15.56 -16.06 -2.59
N LYS A 246 -15.00 -15.88 -1.38
CA LYS A 246 -15.52 -16.48 -0.13
C LYS A 246 -15.76 -15.49 0.98
N VAL A 247 -15.41 -14.24 0.72
CA VAL A 247 -15.45 -13.17 1.71
C VAL A 247 -16.03 -11.92 1.08
N VAL A 248 -17.05 -11.37 1.72
CA VAL A 248 -17.57 -10.04 1.44
C VAL A 248 -16.98 -9.09 2.47
N GLU A 249 -16.37 -8.01 2.01
CA GLU A 249 -15.80 -6.96 2.83
C GLU A 249 -16.74 -5.76 2.85
N ALA A 250 -16.94 -5.19 4.04
CA ALA A 250 -17.57 -3.89 4.21
C ALA A 250 -16.80 -3.05 5.22
N LEU A 251 -16.53 -1.81 4.86
CA LEU A 251 -16.06 -0.81 5.81
C LEU A 251 -17.20 -0.35 6.69
N ILE A 252 -16.93 -0.23 7.97
CA ILE A 252 -17.80 0.45 8.92
C ILE A 252 -17.15 1.79 9.26
N HIS A 253 -17.89 2.89 9.17
CA HIS A 253 -17.39 4.23 9.43
C HIS A 253 -18.19 4.92 10.54
N GLY A 254 -17.48 5.55 11.48
CA GLY A 254 -18.06 6.39 12.53
C GLY A 254 -16.97 7.22 13.21
N ASN A 255 -17.29 8.46 13.60
CA ASN A 255 -16.38 9.35 14.35
C ASN A 255 -14.93 9.43 13.81
N ASN A 256 -14.77 9.59 12.49
CA ASN A 256 -13.46 9.65 11.80
C ASN A 256 -12.62 8.36 11.93
N HIS A 257 -13.26 7.22 12.14
CA HIS A 257 -12.61 5.92 12.26
C HIS A 257 -13.27 4.88 11.36
N TYR A 258 -12.46 3.93 10.89
CA TYR A 258 -12.91 2.81 10.06
C TYR A 258 -12.65 1.48 10.75
N ILE A 259 -13.67 0.64 10.80
CA ILE A 259 -13.59 -0.78 11.21
C ILE A 259 -13.74 -1.62 9.94
N THR A 260 -12.90 -2.65 9.78
CA THR A 260 -13.07 -3.63 8.70
C THR A 260 -14.02 -4.72 9.18
N ALA A 261 -15.09 -4.99 8.43
CA ALA A 261 -15.97 -6.15 8.66
C ALA A 261 -15.86 -7.13 7.50
N LEU A 262 -15.51 -8.38 7.82
CA LEU A 262 -15.34 -9.48 6.87
C LEU A 262 -16.43 -10.52 7.09
N PHE A 263 -17.26 -10.71 6.08
CA PHE A 263 -18.38 -11.64 6.13
C PHE A 263 -18.06 -12.91 5.35
N SER A 264 -18.41 -14.06 5.90
CA SER A 264 -18.23 -15.36 5.24
C SER A 264 -19.35 -16.33 5.57
N LEU A 265 -19.57 -17.30 4.68
CA LEU A 265 -20.56 -18.35 4.89
C LEU A 265 -19.93 -19.54 5.63
N ALA A 266 -20.50 -19.92 6.76
CA ALA A 266 -20.15 -21.11 7.52
C ALA A 266 -20.72 -22.38 6.86
N SER A 267 -20.23 -23.55 7.29
CA SER A 267 -20.67 -24.85 6.75
C SER A 267 -22.13 -25.18 7.04
N ASP A 268 -22.71 -24.56 8.07
CA ASP A 268 -24.13 -24.67 8.42
C ASP A 268 -25.02 -23.67 7.68
N GLY A 269 -24.45 -22.92 6.72
CA GLY A 269 -25.15 -21.91 5.93
C GLY A 269 -25.34 -20.57 6.63
N LYS A 270 -24.79 -20.38 7.84
CA LYS A 270 -24.88 -19.11 8.56
C LYS A 270 -23.80 -18.12 8.13
N ILE A 271 -24.11 -16.83 8.27
CA ILE A 271 -23.19 -15.75 7.96
C ILE A 271 -22.37 -15.41 9.21
N ASN A 272 -21.06 -15.67 9.15
CA ASN A 272 -20.12 -15.18 10.14
C ASN A 272 -19.65 -13.76 9.77
N CYS A 273 -19.35 -12.96 10.79
CA CYS A 273 -18.79 -11.62 10.65
C CYS A 273 -17.59 -11.46 11.57
N ASP A 274 -16.40 -11.31 11.01
CA ASP A 274 -15.17 -11.07 11.75
C ASP A 274 -14.73 -9.61 11.53
N CYS A 275 -14.68 -8.84 12.62
CA CYS A 275 -14.34 -7.42 12.59
C CYS A 275 -12.94 -7.14 13.15
N LEU A 276 -12.22 -6.21 12.51
CA LEU A 276 -10.99 -5.62 13.06
C LEU A 276 -11.23 -4.13 13.35
N ASP A 277 -11.12 -3.78 14.62
CA ASP A 277 -11.18 -2.42 15.12
C ASP A 277 -9.80 -2.01 15.65
N THR A 278 -9.22 -1.01 15.01
CA THR A 278 -7.87 -0.52 15.34
C THR A 278 -7.90 0.69 16.27
N HIS A 279 -9.06 1.19 16.68
CA HIS A 279 -9.18 2.27 17.67
C HIS A 279 -10.58 2.26 18.31
N SER A 280 -10.70 1.38 19.30
CA SER A 280 -11.96 1.01 19.96
C SER A 280 -12.68 2.19 20.62
N GLU A 281 -11.94 3.19 21.09
CA GLU A 281 -12.51 4.40 21.71
C GLU A 281 -13.28 5.29 20.72
N SER A 282 -12.97 5.19 19.41
CA SER A 282 -13.60 6.08 18.42
C SER A 282 -15.07 5.77 18.18
N ILE A 283 -15.49 4.51 18.28
CA ILE A 283 -16.89 4.13 18.09
C ILE A 283 -17.36 3.33 19.31
N PRO A 284 -17.79 4.03 20.39
CA PRO A 284 -18.28 3.37 21.58
C PRO A 284 -19.40 2.39 21.25
N ASP A 285 -19.36 1.20 21.82
CA ASP A 285 -20.39 0.18 21.67
C ASP A 285 -20.60 -0.32 20.22
N ALA A 286 -19.59 -0.14 19.34
CA ALA A 286 -19.66 -0.55 17.93
C ALA A 286 -20.07 -2.02 17.75
N GLU A 287 -19.55 -2.91 18.61
CA GLU A 287 -19.88 -4.33 18.58
C GLU A 287 -21.38 -4.57 18.80
N ASN A 288 -21.94 -4.01 19.86
CA ASN A 288 -23.35 -4.24 20.19
C ASN A 288 -24.27 -3.57 19.17
N GLN A 289 -23.92 -2.37 18.68
CA GLN A 289 -24.65 -1.70 17.61
C GLN A 289 -24.69 -2.53 16.33
N LEU A 290 -23.54 -3.04 15.88
CA LEU A 290 -23.46 -3.88 14.68
C LEU A 290 -24.21 -5.20 14.88
N ARG A 291 -23.99 -5.87 16.02
CA ARG A 291 -24.65 -7.14 16.38
C ARG A 291 -26.17 -7.01 16.39
N ALA A 292 -26.69 -5.97 17.05
CA ALA A 292 -28.13 -5.70 17.09
C ALA A 292 -28.69 -5.45 15.68
N LYS A 293 -27.99 -4.66 14.86
CA LYS A 293 -28.43 -4.34 13.51
C LYS A 293 -28.43 -5.58 12.59
N LEU A 294 -27.35 -6.36 12.58
CA LEU A 294 -27.24 -7.56 11.75
C LEU A 294 -28.33 -8.57 12.10
N ASN A 295 -28.56 -8.84 13.39
CA ASN A 295 -29.61 -9.75 13.84
C ASN A 295 -31.03 -9.26 13.53
N ALA A 296 -31.24 -7.94 13.52
CA ALA A 296 -32.53 -7.36 13.17
C ALA A 296 -32.83 -7.45 11.66
N VAL A 297 -31.81 -7.33 10.81
CA VAL A 297 -31.98 -7.35 9.34
C VAL A 297 -31.94 -8.76 8.77
N LEU A 298 -31.13 -9.65 9.36
CA LEU A 298 -30.90 -11.03 8.93
C LEU A 298 -31.23 -12.03 10.06
N PRO A 299 -32.49 -12.07 10.53
CA PRO A 299 -32.86 -12.90 11.68
C PRO A 299 -32.71 -14.39 11.38
N GLY A 300 -31.90 -15.08 12.18
CA GLY A 300 -31.65 -16.52 12.05
C GLY A 300 -30.59 -16.92 11.01
N GLU A 301 -30.15 -15.99 10.17
CA GLU A 301 -29.07 -16.20 9.20
C GLU A 301 -27.68 -15.97 9.82
N MET A 302 -27.58 -15.15 10.86
CA MET A 302 -26.31 -14.82 11.50
C MET A 302 -25.73 -15.98 12.32
N GLY A 303 -24.43 -16.21 12.13
CA GLY A 303 -23.58 -17.11 12.90
C GLY A 303 -22.75 -16.37 13.94
N ALA A 304 -21.45 -16.65 13.98
CA ALA A 304 -20.52 -16.00 14.88
C ALA A 304 -20.25 -14.55 14.42
N ILE A 305 -20.29 -13.61 15.37
CA ILE A 305 -19.84 -12.23 15.17
C ILE A 305 -18.70 -12.00 16.14
N THR A 306 -17.48 -11.84 15.62
CA THR A 306 -16.28 -11.62 16.42
C THR A 306 -15.72 -10.22 16.20
N PHE A 307 -15.24 -9.61 17.28
CA PHE A 307 -14.59 -8.30 17.25
C PHE A 307 -13.17 -8.45 17.79
N THR A 308 -12.20 -8.13 16.95
CA THR A 308 -10.80 -8.03 17.36
C THR A 308 -10.49 -6.55 17.53
N GLN A 309 -10.30 -6.12 18.78
CA GLN A 309 -9.91 -4.76 19.12
C GLN A 309 -8.41 -4.71 19.41
N ASN A 310 -7.69 -3.83 18.73
CA ASN A 310 -6.26 -3.66 18.96
C ASN A 310 -5.79 -2.23 18.62
N ASP A 311 -5.85 -1.36 19.62
CA ASP A 311 -5.49 0.05 19.50
C ASP A 311 -4.00 0.26 19.18
N ALA A 312 -3.14 -0.73 19.47
CA ALA A 312 -1.72 -0.67 19.17
C ALA A 312 -1.40 -0.80 17.67
N LEU A 313 -2.38 -1.16 16.83
CA LEU A 313 -2.18 -1.35 15.39
C LEU A 313 -2.15 -0.06 14.60
N GLN A 314 -2.66 1.06 15.12
CA GLN A 314 -2.66 2.31 14.38
C GLN A 314 -2.06 3.47 15.17
N ARG A 315 -1.58 4.45 14.41
CA ARG A 315 -1.28 5.81 14.86
C ARG A 315 -1.70 6.77 13.76
N ASN A 316 -1.81 8.06 14.07
CA ASN A 316 -1.93 9.10 13.05
C ASN A 316 -3.08 8.85 12.04
N ASN A 317 -4.27 8.48 12.53
CA ASN A 317 -5.46 8.19 11.70
C ASN A 317 -5.21 7.13 10.60
N ALA A 318 -4.40 6.11 10.91
CA ALA A 318 -4.04 5.06 9.94
C ALA A 318 -5.10 3.94 9.81
N CYS A 319 -6.27 4.02 10.43
CA CYS A 319 -7.30 2.97 10.35
C CYS A 319 -7.62 2.54 8.91
N GLY A 320 -7.83 3.48 7.99
CA GLY A 320 -8.06 3.16 6.57
C GLY A 320 -6.87 2.48 5.88
N VAL A 321 -5.65 2.81 6.31
CA VAL A 321 -4.40 2.22 5.82
C VAL A 321 -4.22 0.80 6.35
N VAL A 322 -4.45 0.60 7.64
CA VAL A 322 -4.41 -0.73 8.27
C VAL A 322 -5.47 -1.64 7.67
N ASN A 323 -6.67 -1.11 7.37
CA ASN A 323 -7.73 -1.85 6.68
C ASN A 323 -7.24 -2.39 5.33
N LEU A 324 -6.69 -1.54 4.46
CA LEU A 324 -6.15 -2.00 3.17
C LEU A 324 -5.02 -3.03 3.31
N MET A 325 -4.14 -2.85 4.30
CA MET A 325 -3.08 -3.83 4.56
C MET A 325 -3.66 -5.18 4.99
N LEU A 326 -4.70 -5.19 5.83
CA LEU A 326 -5.42 -6.41 6.20
C LEU A 326 -6.05 -7.06 4.96
N LEU A 327 -6.74 -6.28 4.11
CA LEU A 327 -7.39 -6.83 2.91
C LEU A 327 -6.40 -7.45 1.94
N GLN A 328 -5.22 -6.85 1.76
CA GLN A 328 -4.15 -7.43 0.95
C GLN A 328 -3.55 -8.70 1.57
N HIS A 329 -3.36 -8.69 2.89
CA HIS A 329 -2.88 -9.88 3.60
C HIS A 329 -3.88 -11.03 3.48
N LEU A 330 -5.17 -10.71 3.59
CA LEU A 330 -6.26 -11.66 3.40
C LEU A 330 -6.27 -12.19 1.96
N ASP A 331 -6.36 -11.32 0.95
CA ASP A 331 -6.38 -11.69 -0.47
C ASP A 331 -5.20 -12.61 -0.84
N LYS A 332 -3.99 -12.28 -0.38
CA LYS A 332 -2.80 -13.12 -0.57
C LYS A 332 -2.96 -14.49 0.08
N THR A 333 -3.46 -14.53 1.31
CA THR A 333 -3.70 -15.80 2.04
C THR A 333 -4.76 -16.63 1.32
N LEU A 334 -5.85 -16.01 0.86
CA LEU A 334 -6.92 -16.66 0.13
C LEU A 334 -6.43 -17.21 -1.21
N SER A 335 -5.60 -16.47 -1.95
CA SER A 335 -5.00 -16.94 -3.21
C SER A 335 -4.13 -18.18 -3.05
N THR A 336 -3.52 -18.36 -1.88
CA THR A 336 -2.70 -19.53 -1.55
C THR A 336 -3.56 -20.73 -1.16
N LEU A 337 -4.68 -20.48 -0.47
CA LEU A 337 -5.59 -21.53 0.01
C LEU A 337 -6.60 -21.98 -1.05
N TRP A 338 -6.95 -21.08 -1.96
CA TRP A 338 -7.87 -21.27 -3.08
C TRP A 338 -7.20 -20.79 -4.37
N PRO A 339 -6.11 -21.48 -4.79
CA PRO A 339 -5.56 -21.23 -6.11
C PRO A 339 -6.65 -21.46 -7.13
N ASP A 340 -6.72 -20.56 -8.12
CA ASP A 340 -7.71 -20.58 -9.18
C ASP A 340 -7.80 -21.99 -9.77
N ALA A 341 -8.96 -22.64 -9.62
CA ALA A 341 -9.14 -24.05 -9.97
C ALA A 341 -8.92 -24.33 -11.46
N THR A 342 -8.98 -23.27 -12.28
CA THR A 342 -8.69 -23.28 -13.71
C THR A 342 -7.20 -23.45 -14.03
N LEU A 343 -6.29 -23.07 -13.11
CA LEU A 343 -4.85 -23.07 -13.34
C LEU A 343 -4.13 -24.32 -12.80
N ASN A 344 -4.71 -25.03 -11.83
CA ASN A 344 -4.04 -26.23 -11.29
C ASN A 344 -5.01 -27.24 -10.61
N PRO A 345 -5.68 -28.13 -11.38
CA PRO A 345 -6.69 -29.05 -10.85
C PRO A 345 -6.12 -30.18 -9.96
N ALA A 346 -4.80 -30.31 -9.85
CA ALA A 346 -4.13 -31.44 -9.20
C ALA A 346 -3.77 -31.22 -7.72
N SER A 347 -3.97 -30.02 -7.18
CA SER A 347 -3.61 -29.74 -5.77
C SER A 347 -4.81 -29.99 -4.86
N PRO A 348 -4.79 -31.01 -3.97
CA PRO A 348 -5.85 -31.20 -3.01
C PRO A 348 -5.93 -29.98 -2.07
N PRO A 349 -7.13 -29.46 -1.76
CA PRO A 349 -7.25 -28.35 -0.83
C PRO A 349 -6.68 -28.75 0.54
N PRO A 350 -6.04 -27.82 1.27
CA PRO A 350 -5.50 -28.11 2.58
C PRO A 350 -6.57 -28.67 3.53
N SER A 351 -6.20 -29.65 4.35
CA SER A 351 -7.10 -30.41 5.24
C SER A 351 -7.74 -29.58 6.35
N ALA A 352 -7.19 -28.40 6.64
CA ALA A 352 -7.80 -27.40 7.52
C ALA A 352 -7.60 -26.01 6.92
N LYS A 353 -8.70 -25.31 6.62
CA LYS A 353 -8.67 -23.92 6.17
C LYS A 353 -8.59 -23.03 7.40
N PRO A 354 -7.62 -22.10 7.51
CA PRO A 354 -7.61 -21.14 8.60
C PRO A 354 -8.90 -20.30 8.56
N SER A 355 -9.49 -20.02 9.72
CA SER A 355 -10.61 -19.09 9.81
C SER A 355 -10.16 -17.67 9.49
N ILE A 356 -11.07 -16.81 9.03
CA ILE A 356 -10.78 -15.39 8.80
C ILE A 356 -10.26 -14.74 10.08
N LYS A 357 -10.86 -15.06 11.23
CA LYS A 357 -10.34 -14.65 12.54
C LYS A 357 -8.86 -14.97 12.73
N ASN A 358 -8.40 -16.18 12.40
CA ASN A 358 -6.99 -16.54 12.55
C ASN A 358 -6.08 -15.70 11.63
N ILE A 359 -6.57 -15.31 10.45
CA ILE A 359 -5.85 -14.43 9.52
C ILE A 359 -5.76 -13.00 10.10
N ILE A 360 -6.85 -12.48 10.67
CA ILE A 360 -6.85 -11.19 11.38
C ILE A 360 -5.87 -11.21 12.57
N ASP A 361 -5.88 -12.28 13.37
CA ASP A 361 -5.00 -12.43 14.53
C ASP A 361 -3.52 -12.47 14.10
N ASP A 362 -3.20 -13.21 13.03
CA ASP A 362 -1.85 -13.28 12.48
C ASP A 362 -1.38 -11.92 11.93
N PHE A 363 -2.21 -11.25 11.14
CA PHE A 363 -1.95 -9.90 10.65
C PHE A 363 -1.71 -8.91 11.80
N SER A 364 -2.59 -8.93 12.80
CA SER A 364 -2.52 -8.05 13.97
C SER A 364 -1.23 -8.29 14.75
N ARG A 365 -0.82 -9.55 14.90
CA ARG A 365 0.45 -9.91 15.54
C ARG A 365 1.65 -9.41 14.74
N GLN A 366 1.67 -9.61 13.42
CA GLN A 366 2.78 -9.16 12.56
C GLN A 366 2.93 -7.65 12.58
N LEU A 367 1.83 -6.91 12.44
CA LEU A 367 1.85 -5.45 12.47
C LEU A 367 2.14 -4.91 13.88
N GLY A 368 1.64 -5.58 14.92
CA GLY A 368 1.88 -5.23 16.32
C GLY A 368 3.33 -5.39 16.79
N GLN A 369 4.13 -6.21 16.09
CA GLN A 369 5.55 -6.39 16.37
C GLN A 369 6.43 -5.22 15.90
N LEU A 370 5.92 -4.39 14.99
CA LEU A 370 6.65 -3.22 14.52
C LEU A 370 6.73 -2.15 15.61
N ASN A 371 7.89 -1.50 15.72
CA ASN A 371 8.02 -0.29 16.51
C ASN A 371 7.37 0.91 15.80
N ASP A 372 7.24 2.03 16.51
CA ASP A 372 6.56 3.22 16.01
C ASP A 372 7.18 3.78 14.71
N PRO A 373 8.50 4.00 14.61
CA PRO A 373 9.13 4.40 13.34
C PRO A 373 8.88 3.44 12.18
N GLU A 374 8.90 2.14 12.42
CA GLU A 374 8.62 1.12 11.40
C GLU A 374 7.17 1.19 10.91
N LYS A 375 6.21 1.39 11.82
CA LYS A 375 4.79 1.59 11.46
C LYS A 375 4.62 2.83 10.61
N ASP A 376 5.20 3.97 11.02
CA ASP A 376 5.10 5.22 10.27
C ASP A 376 5.66 5.08 8.84
N ALA A 377 6.78 4.38 8.67
CA ALA A 377 7.36 4.11 7.35
C ALA A 377 6.43 3.24 6.49
N VAL A 378 5.90 2.14 7.03
CA VAL A 378 4.97 1.25 6.31
C VAL A 378 3.66 1.97 5.97
N PHE A 379 3.15 2.79 6.88
CA PHE A 379 1.93 3.56 6.70
C PHE A 379 2.09 4.68 5.67
N SER A 380 3.25 5.32 5.61
CA SER A 380 3.60 6.29 4.58
C SER A 380 3.68 5.61 3.21
N ALA A 381 4.40 4.49 3.12
CA ALA A 381 4.49 3.69 1.90
C ALA A 381 3.11 3.24 1.40
N LYS A 382 2.24 2.85 2.34
CA LYS A 382 0.89 2.41 1.99
C LYS A 382 0.00 3.55 1.49
N ARG A 383 0.16 4.77 2.00
CA ARG A 383 -0.51 5.96 1.45
C ARG A 383 -0.02 6.29 0.05
N ALA A 384 1.29 6.12 -0.22
CA ALA A 384 1.85 6.26 -1.56
C ALA A 384 1.19 5.27 -2.53
N GLU A 385 0.97 4.03 -2.09
CA GLU A 385 0.28 3.00 -2.88
C GLU A 385 -1.19 3.35 -3.15
N ILE A 386 -1.89 3.89 -2.16
CA ILE A 386 -3.31 4.26 -2.28
C ILE A 386 -3.54 5.28 -3.40
N ILE A 387 -2.63 6.23 -3.56
CA ILE A 387 -2.73 7.28 -4.56
C ILE A 387 -1.91 7.00 -5.83
N ALA A 388 -1.29 5.82 -5.93
CA ALA A 388 -0.37 5.47 -7.00
C ALA A 388 -1.01 5.54 -8.40
N ASP A 389 -2.32 5.27 -8.46
CA ASP A 389 -3.13 5.26 -9.68
C ASP A 389 -3.76 6.62 -10.01
N TRP A 390 -3.52 7.65 -9.20
CA TRP A 390 -3.98 8.98 -9.54
C TRP A 390 -3.32 9.41 -10.85
N PRO A 391 -4.11 9.92 -11.82
CA PRO A 391 -3.62 10.17 -13.16
C PRO A 391 -2.42 11.12 -13.12
N ALA A 392 -1.36 10.77 -13.84
CA ALA A 392 -0.32 11.74 -14.13
C ALA A 392 -0.92 12.89 -14.96
N GLU A 393 -0.41 14.11 -14.79
CA GLU A 393 -0.75 15.20 -15.70
C GLU A 393 -0.34 14.78 -17.12
N LYS A 394 -1.32 14.64 -18.01
CA LYS A 394 -1.04 14.36 -19.41
C LYS A 394 -0.33 15.59 -19.97
N ALA A 395 0.87 15.41 -20.51
CA ALA A 395 1.51 16.44 -21.32
C ALA A 395 0.54 16.80 -22.46
N LEU A 396 0.06 18.04 -22.45
CA LEU A 396 -0.76 18.61 -23.53
C LEU A 396 0.06 18.80 -24.80
#